data_AF-A0A2K8ZWM6-F1
#
_entry.id   AF-A0A2K8ZWM6-F1
#
_cell.length_a   1.000
_cell.length_b   1.000
_cell.length_c   1.000
_cell.angle_alpha   90.00
_cell.angle_beta   90.00
_cell.angle_gamma   90.00
#
_symmetry.space_group_name_H-M   'P 1'
#
loop_
_entity.id
_entity.type
_entity.pdbx_description
1 polymer ?
#
loop_
_entity_poly.entity_id
_entity_poly.type
_entity_poly.pdbx_seq_one_letter_code
_entity_poly.pdbx_strand_id
1 'polypeptide(L)'
;MINNKSFKYKIKTFNNIDEIMRNWSRICFPKNKLKLKSISKIEVSKAIKNQRLSNDMSLKFVAELLHISEATLKSYEMGTRLVKLDVIYQLSQIYNMTIDDLIHGNA
;
A
#
# COMPACT_ATOMS: atom_id res chain seq x y z
N MET A 1 -12.30 40.38 -10.46
CA MET A 1 -11.47 40.62 -9.25
C MET A 1 -12.36 40.42 -8.03
N ILE A 2 -12.29 39.25 -7.39
CA ILE A 2 -13.05 38.98 -6.16
C ILE A 2 -12.35 39.74 -5.04
N ASN A 3 -13.10 40.68 -4.45
CA ASN A 3 -12.64 41.62 -3.44
C ASN A 3 -12.37 40.82 -2.15
N ASN A 4 -11.10 40.43 -1.95
CA ASN A 4 -10.67 39.67 -0.80
C ASN A 4 -10.66 40.62 0.41
N LYS A 5 -11.84 40.90 0.96
CA LYS A 5 -11.98 41.59 2.25
C LYS A 5 -11.23 40.77 3.27
N SER A 6 -10.02 41.24 3.58
CA SER A 6 -9.21 40.80 4.71
C SER A 6 -10.11 40.69 5.94
N PHE A 7 -10.51 39.47 6.28
CA PHE A 7 -11.13 39.16 7.56
C PHE A 7 -10.05 39.34 8.62
N LYS A 8 -9.91 40.57 9.13
CA LYS A 8 -9.17 40.82 10.36
C LYS A 8 -9.97 40.23 11.52
N TYR A 9 -9.72 38.96 11.80
CA TYR A 9 -10.17 38.35 13.05
C TYR A 9 -9.63 39.19 14.21
N LYS A 10 -10.52 39.73 15.05
CA LYS A 10 -10.12 40.30 16.34
C LYS A 10 -9.77 39.11 17.24
N ILE A 11 -8.48 38.74 17.26
CA ILE A 11 -7.90 37.68 18.11
C ILE A 11 -7.87 38.15 19.58
N LYS A 12 -9.03 38.49 20.15
CA LYS A 12 -9.18 38.74 21.60
C LYS A 12 -10.20 37.80 22.25
N THR A 13 -10.78 36.86 21.50
CA THR A 13 -11.82 35.96 22.00
C THR A 13 -11.56 34.48 21.72
N PHE A 14 -10.30 34.12 21.49
CA PHE A 14 -9.86 32.74 21.59
C PHE A 14 -8.56 32.73 22.37
N ASN A 15 -8.66 32.85 23.70
CA ASN A 15 -7.49 32.77 24.58
C ASN A 15 -6.74 31.44 24.43
N ASN A 16 -7.32 30.44 23.75
CA ASN A 16 -6.80 29.08 23.65
C ASN A 16 -6.90 28.50 22.22
N ILE A 17 -6.66 29.27 21.14
CA ILE A 17 -6.61 28.70 19.76
C ILE A 17 -5.67 27.50 19.71
N ASP A 18 -4.50 27.62 20.33
CA ASP A 18 -3.51 26.53 20.39
C ASP A 18 -4.07 25.29 21.09
N GLU A 19 -4.90 25.46 22.12
CA GLU A 19 -5.55 24.35 22.82
C GLU A 19 -6.63 23.70 21.96
N ILE A 20 -7.44 24.51 21.26
CA ILE A 20 -8.45 24.02 20.33
C ILE A 20 -7.78 23.22 19.21
N MET A 21 -6.70 23.75 18.62
CA MET A 21 -5.96 23.05 17.58
C MET A 21 -5.29 21.77 18.09
N ARG A 22 -4.73 21.77 19.32
CA ARG A 22 -4.19 20.57 19.96
C ARG A 22 -5.27 19.51 20.22
N ASN A 23 -6.42 19.91 20.74
CA ASN A 23 -7.55 19.02 21.03
C ASN A 23 -8.13 18.44 19.75
N TRP A 24 -8.35 19.28 18.73
CA TRP A 24 -8.83 18.84 17.43
C TRP A 24 -7.84 17.87 16.76
N SER A 25 -6.55 18.18 16.79
CA SER A 25 -5.49 17.28 16.31
C SER A 25 -5.52 15.93 17.05
N ARG A 26 -5.72 15.91 18.37
CA ARG A 26 -5.80 14.68 19.16
C ARG A 26 -7.04 13.83 18.86
N ILE A 27 -8.17 14.48 18.54
CA ILE A 27 -9.44 13.82 18.19
C ILE A 27 -9.38 13.25 16.77
N CYS A 28 -8.93 14.06 15.81
CA CYS A 28 -8.88 13.70 14.40
C CYS A 28 -7.70 12.78 14.06
N PHE A 29 -6.57 12.95 14.77
CA PHE A 29 -5.34 12.19 14.59
C PHE A 29 -4.85 11.62 15.94
N PRO A 30 -5.60 10.69 16.56
CA PRO A 30 -5.18 10.10 17.81
C PRO A 30 -3.83 9.41 17.62
N LYS A 31 -2.82 9.81 18.42
CA LYS A 31 -1.43 9.31 18.38
C LYS A 31 -1.30 7.78 18.34
N ASN A 32 -2.34 7.07 18.76
CA ASN A 32 -2.36 5.62 18.94
C ASN A 32 -3.16 4.86 17.87
N LYS A 33 -3.74 5.54 16.87
CA LYS A 33 -4.65 4.92 15.87
C LYS A 33 -4.11 4.78 14.46
N LEU A 34 -2.90 5.25 14.17
CA LEU A 34 -2.29 5.06 12.85
C LEU A 34 -1.37 3.84 12.85
N LYS A 35 -1.95 2.65 13.03
CA LYS A 35 -1.22 1.40 12.77
C LYS A 35 -1.25 1.15 11.26
N LEU A 36 -0.42 1.89 10.52
CA LEU A 36 -0.22 1.63 9.10
C LEU A 36 0.22 0.17 8.96
N LYS A 37 -0.56 -0.62 8.22
CA LYS A 37 -0.19 -2.00 7.92
C LYS A 37 0.97 -1.96 6.93
N SER A 38 2.09 -2.57 7.28
CA SER A 38 3.21 -2.80 6.36
C SER A 38 3.02 -4.13 5.64
N ILE A 39 3.27 -4.16 4.34
CA ILE A 39 3.27 -5.40 3.56
C ILE A 39 4.55 -6.18 3.87
N SER A 40 4.41 -7.44 4.29
CA SER A 40 5.54 -8.34 4.53
C SER A 40 6.05 -8.91 3.22
N LYS A 41 7.25 -8.47 2.81
CA LYS A 41 7.92 -8.94 1.59
C LYS A 41 8.02 -10.48 1.52
N ILE A 42 8.25 -11.12 2.67
CA ILE A 42 8.41 -12.58 2.74
C ILE A 42 7.06 -13.28 2.50
N GLU A 43 5.98 -12.77 3.08
CA GLU A 43 4.63 -13.34 2.89
C GLU A 43 4.21 -13.24 1.43
N VAL A 44 4.35 -12.05 0.83
CA VAL A 44 4.04 -11.84 -0.60
C VAL A 44 4.87 -12.73 -1.50
N SER A 45 6.18 -12.86 -1.25
CA SER A 45 7.06 -13.71 -2.07
C SER A 45 6.64 -15.18 -2.06
N LYS A 46 6.21 -15.69 -0.90
CA LYS A 46 5.71 -17.05 -0.74
C LYS A 46 4.38 -17.23 -1.45
N ALA A 47 3.45 -16.30 -1.28
CA ALA A 47 2.15 -16.33 -1.93
C ALA A 47 2.28 -16.39 -3.46
N ILE A 48 3.10 -15.51 -4.05
CA ILE A 48 3.34 -15.49 -5.51
C ILE A 48 3.92 -16.81 -5.99
N LYS A 49 4.94 -17.34 -5.29
CA LYS A 49 5.58 -18.60 -5.67
C LYS A 49 4.61 -19.77 -5.57
N ASN A 50 3.84 -19.85 -4.49
CA ASN A 50 2.88 -20.92 -4.27
C ASN A 50 1.79 -20.90 -5.35
N GLN A 51 1.26 -19.72 -5.67
CA GLN A 51 0.23 -19.58 -6.71
C GLN A 51 0.75 -19.89 -8.10
N ARG A 52 1.99 -19.52 -8.41
CA ARG A 52 2.61 -19.93 -9.67
C ARG A 52 2.70 -21.45 -9.77
N LEU A 53 3.14 -22.12 -8.70
CA LEU A 53 3.31 -23.57 -8.66
C LEU A 53 1.97 -24.32 -8.65
N SER A 54 0.95 -23.82 -7.95
CA SER A 54 -0.38 -24.46 -7.93
C SER A 54 -1.12 -24.37 -9.26
N ASN A 55 -0.74 -23.42 -10.11
CA ASN A 55 -1.24 -23.29 -11.48
C ASN A 55 -0.30 -23.94 -12.52
N ASP A 56 0.70 -24.71 -12.09
CA ASP A 56 1.68 -25.38 -12.96
C ASP A 56 2.40 -24.45 -13.95
N MET A 57 2.54 -23.17 -13.58
CA MET A 57 3.16 -22.16 -14.45
C MET A 57 4.67 -22.09 -14.25
N SER A 58 5.43 -21.99 -15.35
CA SER A 58 6.87 -21.75 -15.26
C SER A 58 7.20 -20.29 -14.91
N LEU A 59 8.37 -20.05 -14.33
CA LEU A 59 8.87 -18.68 -14.10
C LEU A 59 8.90 -17.87 -15.40
N LYS A 60 9.40 -18.47 -16.48
CA LYS A 60 9.49 -17.84 -17.80
C LYS A 60 8.11 -17.42 -18.31
N PHE A 61 7.12 -18.30 -18.23
CA PHE A 61 5.76 -18.02 -18.72
C PHE A 61 5.12 -16.82 -17.99
N VAL A 62 5.18 -16.80 -16.65
CA VAL A 62 4.61 -15.68 -15.88
C VAL A 62 5.39 -14.39 -16.11
N ALA A 63 6.72 -14.46 -16.24
CA ALA A 63 7.54 -13.29 -16.53
C ALA A 63 7.20 -12.67 -17.90
N GLU A 64 6.94 -13.51 -18.90
CA GLU A 64 6.48 -13.08 -20.24
C GLU A 64 5.10 -12.40 -20.17
N LEU A 65 4.13 -12.97 -19.44
CA LEU A 65 2.80 -12.36 -19.22
C LEU A 65 2.89 -10.98 -18.54
N LEU A 66 3.82 -10.82 -17.60
CA LEU A 66 4.04 -9.57 -16.87
C LEU A 66 4.92 -8.57 -17.62
N HIS A 67 5.49 -8.94 -18.77
CA HIS A 67 6.49 -8.16 -19.49
C HIS A 67 7.69 -7.74 -18.62
N ILE A 68 8.16 -8.66 -17.77
CA ILE A 68 9.37 -8.48 -16.93
C ILE A 68 10.39 -9.58 -17.21
N SER A 69 11.63 -9.40 -16.76
CA SER A 69 12.64 -10.47 -16.86
C SER A 69 12.36 -11.60 -15.88
N GLU A 70 12.72 -12.83 -16.25
CA GLU A 70 12.62 -14.01 -15.38
C GLU A 70 13.39 -13.81 -14.06
N ALA A 71 14.57 -13.17 -14.13
CA ALA A 71 15.36 -12.81 -12.95
C ALA A 71 14.63 -11.84 -12.01
N THR A 72 13.81 -10.93 -12.57
CA THR A 72 12.98 -10.02 -11.77
C THR A 72 11.88 -10.78 -11.03
N LEU A 73 11.16 -11.66 -11.73
CA LEU A 73 10.13 -12.50 -11.10
C LEU A 73 10.74 -13.41 -10.02
N LYS A 74 11.89 -14.04 -10.32
CA LYS A 74 12.63 -14.85 -9.34
C LYS A 74 13.01 -14.03 -8.10
N SER A 75 13.44 -12.78 -8.26
CA SER A 75 13.77 -11.90 -7.13
C SER A 75 12.55 -11.56 -6.27
N TYR A 76 11.37 -11.46 -6.91
CA TYR A 76 10.10 -11.32 -6.19
C TYR A 76 9.76 -12.59 -5.41
N GLU A 77 9.82 -13.77 -6.02
CA GLU A 77 9.52 -15.05 -5.35
C GLU A 77 10.53 -15.46 -4.28
N MET A 78 11.78 -14.97 -4.36
CA MET A 78 12.79 -15.18 -3.32
C MET A 78 12.68 -14.16 -2.18
N GLY A 79 11.84 -13.13 -2.31
CA GLY A 79 11.78 -12.06 -1.33
C GLY A 79 13.08 -11.25 -1.24
N THR A 80 13.90 -11.22 -2.29
CA THR A 80 15.10 -10.36 -2.38
C THR A 80 14.74 -8.96 -2.86
N ARG A 81 13.61 -8.79 -3.55
CA ARG A 81 13.04 -7.49 -3.95
C ARG A 81 11.56 -7.38 -3.57
N LEU A 82 11.13 -6.20 -3.13
CA LEU A 82 9.70 -5.94 -2.89
C LEU A 82 8.99 -5.80 -4.24
N VAL A 83 7.84 -6.46 -4.35
CA VAL A 83 7.04 -6.44 -5.57
C VAL A 83 6.36 -5.09 -5.70
N LYS A 84 6.39 -4.53 -6.90
CA LYS A 84 5.70 -3.27 -7.18
C LYS A 84 4.18 -3.50 -7.25
N LEU A 85 3.40 -2.48 -6.92
CA LEU A 85 1.93 -2.60 -6.84
C LEU A 85 1.28 -2.94 -8.20
N ASP A 86 1.79 -2.37 -9.30
CA ASP A 86 1.37 -2.69 -10.66
C ASP A 86 1.53 -4.20 -10.97
N VAL A 87 2.68 -4.77 -10.61
CA VAL A 87 2.96 -6.20 -10.78
C VAL A 87 2.07 -7.05 -9.88
N ILE A 88 1.81 -6.63 -8.62
CA ILE A 88 0.89 -7.33 -7.71
C ILE A 88 -0.52 -7.36 -8.32
N TYR A 89 -0.99 -6.25 -8.88
CA TYR A 89 -2.30 -6.20 -9.53
C TYR A 89 -2.37 -7.14 -10.73
N GLN A 90 -1.36 -7.16 -11.60
CA GLN A 90 -1.32 -8.09 -12.73
C GLN A 90 -1.28 -9.55 -12.28
N LEU A 91 -0.48 -9.88 -11.26
CA LEU A 91 -0.44 -11.24 -10.68
C LEU A 91 -1.80 -11.65 -10.11
N SER A 92 -2.53 -10.71 -9.49
CA SER A 92 -3.89 -10.98 -8.99
C SER A 92 -4.85 -11.38 -10.12
N GLN A 93 -4.69 -10.80 -11.31
CA GLN A 93 -5.46 -11.18 -12.49
C GLN A 93 -5.03 -12.52 -13.07
N ILE A 94 -3.72 -12.82 -13.12
CA ILE A 94 -3.19 -14.09 -13.62
C ILE A 94 -3.66 -15.26 -12.76
N TYR A 95 -3.66 -15.10 -11.43
CA TYR A 95 -4.04 -16.16 -10.48
C TYR A 95 -5.51 -16.11 -10.06
N ASN A 96 -6.30 -15.17 -10.60
CA ASN A 96 -7.70 -14.95 -10.25
C ASN A 96 -7.92 -14.81 -8.73
N MET A 97 -7.13 -13.95 -8.11
CA MET A 97 -7.15 -13.65 -6.68
C MET A 97 -7.39 -12.16 -6.43
N THR A 98 -7.75 -11.79 -5.19
CA THR A 98 -7.70 -10.39 -4.79
C THR A 98 -6.26 -9.96 -4.49
N ILE A 99 -5.98 -8.65 -4.56
CA ILE A 99 -4.70 -8.11 -4.09
C ILE A 99 -4.49 -8.47 -2.61
N ASP A 100 -5.53 -8.35 -1.78
CA ASP A 100 -5.48 -8.64 -0.35
C ASP A 100 -5.06 -10.09 -0.07
N ASP A 101 -5.57 -11.06 -0.82
CA ASP A 101 -5.20 -12.47 -0.68
C ASP A 101 -3.71 -12.68 -1.00
N LEU A 102 -3.22 -12.04 -2.07
CA LEU A 102 -1.84 -12.15 -2.50
C LEU A 102 -0.85 -11.47 -1.53
N ILE A 103 -1.23 -10.34 -0.91
CA ILE A 103 -0.36 -9.62 0.03
C ILE A 103 -0.36 -10.21 1.44
N HIS A 104 -1.46 -10.82 1.89
CA HIS A 104 -1.56 -11.43 3.21
C HIS A 104 -1.19 -12.92 3.21
N GLY A 105 -1.02 -13.53 2.03
CA GLY A 105 -0.75 -14.96 1.91
C GLY A 105 -1.95 -15.84 2.29
N ASN A 106 -3.16 -15.29 2.20
CA ASN A 106 -4.41 -16.03 2.36
C ASN A 106 -4.78 -16.62 0.99
N ALA A 107 -4.04 -17.64 0.58
CA ALA A 107 -4.15 -18.23 -0.75
C ALA A 107 -4.38 -19.73 -0.65
#